data_AF-A0A7S0S411-F1
#
_entry.id   AF-A0A7S0S411-F1
#
_cell.length_a   1.000
_cell.length_b   1.000
_cell.length_c   1.000
_cell.angle_alpha   90.00
_cell.angle_beta   90.00
_cell.angle_gamma   90.00
#
_symmetry.space_group_name_H-M   'P 1'
#
loop_
_entity.id
_entity.type
_entity.pdbx_description
1 polymer ?
#
loop_
_entity_poly.entity_id
_entity_poly.type
_entity_poly.pdbx_seq_one_letter_code
_entity_poly.pdbx_strand_id
1 'polypeptide(L)'
;AMVKRQVFTDHHVDVLGVALNRVPRALQPAVTGGQLRAMFEKEGLAFAGGIPDDPLLSTVRLDEVRAALGASVLCGGGKVNGSGKPGASPLDKEFSDIIVASHRVEELLELLDDRAAAGLPPALVITSQDRQDIVLALVAAQVSQRGVPVSGVLLTQAGHAPTGKRYMRDVAARIIKGLEGGAGAYQGAVMPVLSTDRHILDVLGALRAQGSAILPSSSRKISQCKVLFERHLDAEEVMVQLRRALPHTTAMTPKMFMHNIKTKCAKNPQHIVLPESSDPRILAAAAEVTARGLARVTLLGDTARVTAEAKKLGLDLAGVAIVDPLTSDAVERYAGALVEARKSKGLTRDQAHDQVTHDINMFGVMMVACGDADGMVSGAMHTTAATIRPAMQVLKAAGNPVVSSVFFMCLPDKVLVYGDCAV
;
A
#
# COMPACT_ATOMS: atom_id res chain seq x y z
N ALA A 1 -20.84 -3.09 -31.86
CA ALA A 1 -20.16 -2.95 -33.16
C ALA A 1 -18.69 -3.26 -32.96
N MET A 2 -18.14 -4.28 -33.63
CA MET A 2 -16.70 -4.54 -33.52
C MET A 2 -15.96 -3.47 -34.33
N VAL A 3 -14.99 -2.83 -33.69
CA VAL A 3 -14.13 -1.85 -34.33
C VAL A 3 -13.18 -2.61 -35.26
N LYS A 4 -13.24 -2.34 -36.57
CA LYS A 4 -12.36 -2.98 -37.55
C LYS A 4 -11.02 -2.25 -37.62
N ARG A 5 -9.92 -2.97 -37.79
CA ARG A 5 -8.58 -2.37 -37.99
C ARG A 5 -8.56 -1.36 -39.15
N GLN A 6 -9.31 -1.65 -40.22
CA GLN A 6 -9.44 -0.79 -41.39
C GLN A 6 -9.81 0.66 -41.04
N VAL A 7 -10.71 0.87 -40.07
CA VAL A 7 -11.16 2.20 -39.65
C VAL A 7 -9.98 3.06 -39.14
N PHE A 8 -9.01 2.44 -38.47
CA PHE A 8 -7.83 3.16 -37.98
C PHE A 8 -6.79 3.38 -39.08
N THR A 9 -6.62 2.39 -39.97
CA THR A 9 -5.72 2.50 -41.13
C THR A 9 -6.16 3.61 -42.08
N ASP A 10 -7.47 3.78 -42.28
CA ASP A 10 -8.05 4.87 -43.07
C ASP A 10 -7.76 6.27 -42.47
N HIS A 11 -7.43 6.33 -41.17
CA HIS A 11 -6.97 7.54 -40.47
C HIS A 11 -5.45 7.60 -40.26
N HIS A 12 -4.67 6.73 -40.92
CA HIS A 12 -3.21 6.63 -40.75
C HIS A 12 -2.77 6.33 -39.31
N VAL A 13 -3.59 5.60 -38.54
CA VAL A 13 -3.28 5.19 -37.17
C VAL A 13 -3.01 3.69 -37.13
N ASP A 14 -1.80 3.32 -36.71
CA ASP A 14 -1.47 1.93 -36.41
C ASP A 14 -1.96 1.54 -35.02
N VAL A 15 -2.80 0.50 -34.96
CA VAL A 15 -3.27 -0.06 -33.69
C VAL A 15 -2.33 -1.17 -33.25
N LEU A 16 -1.63 -0.92 -32.15
CA LEU A 16 -0.67 -1.85 -31.56
C LEU A 16 -1.33 -2.95 -30.73
N GLY A 17 -2.52 -2.68 -30.20
CA GLY A 17 -3.29 -3.66 -29.44
C GLY A 17 -4.50 -3.03 -28.75
N VAL A 18 -5.34 -3.91 -28.20
CA VAL A 18 -6.58 -3.56 -27.51
C VAL A 18 -6.51 -4.07 -26.08
N ALA A 19 -6.82 -3.20 -25.12
CA ALA A 19 -7.03 -3.53 -23.73
C ALA A 19 -8.41 -3.04 -23.31
N LEU A 20 -9.18 -3.89 -22.64
CA LEU A 20 -10.48 -3.51 -22.07
C LEU A 20 -10.28 -3.00 -20.64
N ASN A 21 -10.94 -1.92 -20.29
CA ASN A 21 -10.91 -1.36 -18.94
C ASN A 21 -12.28 -1.51 -18.26
N ARG A 22 -12.29 -1.74 -16.95
CA ARG A 22 -13.50 -1.96 -16.12
C ARG A 22 -14.42 -3.04 -16.68
N VAL A 23 -13.86 -4.22 -16.95
CA VAL A 23 -14.63 -5.37 -17.42
C VAL A 23 -15.60 -5.84 -16.32
N PRO A 24 -16.92 -5.84 -16.56
CA PRO A 24 -17.90 -6.36 -15.61
C PRO A 24 -17.61 -7.82 -15.26
N ARG A 25 -17.84 -8.21 -13.99
CA ARG A 25 -17.59 -9.59 -13.52
C ARG A 25 -18.25 -10.66 -14.41
N ALA A 26 -19.44 -10.39 -14.93
CA ALA A 26 -20.17 -11.30 -15.82
C ALA A 26 -19.43 -11.60 -17.14
N LEU A 27 -18.58 -10.68 -17.62
CA LEU A 27 -17.84 -10.82 -18.88
C LEU A 27 -16.40 -11.30 -18.68
N GLN A 28 -15.93 -11.45 -17.43
CA GLN A 28 -14.58 -11.95 -17.16
C GLN A 28 -14.29 -13.34 -17.74
N PRO A 29 -15.21 -14.33 -17.70
CA PRO A 29 -14.98 -15.63 -18.32
C PRO A 29 -14.73 -15.55 -19.84
N ALA A 30 -15.32 -14.57 -20.52
CA ALA A 30 -15.11 -14.37 -21.96
C ALA A 30 -13.74 -13.74 -22.28
N VAL A 31 -13.21 -12.94 -21.35
CA VAL A 31 -11.84 -12.39 -21.43
C VAL A 31 -10.81 -13.49 -21.17
N THR A 32 -10.98 -14.28 -20.11
CA THR A 32 -10.03 -15.33 -19.72
C THR A 32 -10.13 -16.57 -20.58
N GLY A 33 -11.33 -16.92 -21.07
CA GLY A 33 -11.59 -18.07 -21.93
C GLY A 33 -11.21 -17.88 -23.40
N GLY A 34 -10.56 -16.77 -23.77
CA GLY A 34 -10.03 -16.56 -25.12
C GLY A 34 -11.06 -16.21 -26.21
N GLN A 35 -12.35 -16.17 -25.89
CA GLN A 35 -13.40 -15.81 -26.86
C GLN A 35 -13.19 -14.40 -27.43
N LEU A 36 -12.93 -13.42 -26.56
CA LEU A 36 -12.66 -12.05 -26.99
C LEU A 36 -11.33 -11.94 -27.76
N ARG A 37 -10.30 -12.72 -27.37
CA ARG A 37 -9.03 -12.78 -28.09
C ARG A 37 -9.25 -13.26 -29.54
N ALA A 38 -9.95 -14.37 -29.74
CA ALA A 38 -10.26 -14.90 -31.07
C ALA A 38 -11.09 -13.91 -31.92
N MET A 39 -12.01 -13.18 -31.30
CA MET A 39 -12.80 -12.15 -31.98
C MET A 39 -11.94 -10.97 -32.45
N PHE A 40 -11.02 -10.46 -31.62
CA PHE A 40 -10.12 -9.38 -32.01
C PHE A 40 -9.06 -9.82 -33.03
N GLU A 41 -8.53 -11.03 -32.89
CA GLU A 41 -7.59 -11.62 -33.84
C GLU A 41 -8.19 -11.76 -35.24
N LYS A 42 -9.49 -12.13 -35.35
CA LYS A 42 -10.21 -12.18 -36.62
C LYS A 42 -10.25 -10.83 -37.35
N GLU A 43 -10.27 -9.73 -36.59
CA GLU A 43 -10.25 -8.36 -37.12
C GLU A 43 -8.82 -7.80 -37.23
N GLY A 44 -7.80 -8.64 -37.01
CA GLY A 44 -6.38 -8.26 -37.12
C GLY A 44 -5.89 -7.37 -35.97
N LEU A 45 -6.55 -7.37 -34.83
CA LEU A 45 -6.22 -6.56 -33.64
C LEU A 45 -5.63 -7.46 -32.55
N ALA A 46 -4.42 -7.14 -32.07
CA ALA A 46 -3.82 -7.84 -30.95
C ALA A 46 -4.60 -7.54 -29.65
N PHE A 47 -4.94 -8.56 -28.86
CA PHE A 47 -5.68 -8.39 -27.61
C PHE A 47 -4.79 -8.63 -26.39
N ALA A 48 -4.53 -7.55 -25.65
CA ALA A 48 -3.68 -7.54 -24.46
C ALA A 48 -4.40 -8.08 -23.22
N GLY A 49 -5.74 -8.06 -23.20
CA GLY A 49 -6.54 -8.54 -22.07
C GLY A 49 -7.56 -7.51 -21.56
N GLY A 50 -8.10 -7.76 -20.37
CA GLY A 50 -9.15 -6.94 -19.80
C GLY A 50 -8.96 -6.74 -18.30
N ILE A 51 -8.82 -5.48 -17.88
CA ILE A 51 -8.75 -5.09 -16.47
C ILE A 51 -10.16 -5.22 -15.87
N PRO A 52 -10.34 -6.00 -14.80
CA PRO A 52 -11.64 -6.17 -14.17
C PRO A 52 -12.10 -4.89 -13.46
N ASP A 53 -13.40 -4.75 -13.27
CA ASP A 53 -13.93 -3.71 -12.38
C ASP A 53 -13.54 -3.99 -10.92
N ASP A 54 -12.88 -3.02 -10.30
CA ASP A 54 -12.30 -3.10 -8.96
C ASP A 54 -12.96 -2.06 -8.03
N PRO A 55 -13.56 -2.47 -6.90
CA PRO A 55 -14.25 -1.55 -5.99
C PRO A 55 -13.37 -0.42 -5.45
N LEU A 56 -12.09 -0.69 -5.21
CA LEU A 56 -11.14 0.31 -4.68
C LEU A 56 -10.91 1.45 -5.68
N LEU A 57 -10.89 1.14 -6.98
CA LEU A 57 -10.72 2.17 -8.02
C LEU A 57 -11.96 3.05 -8.19
N SER A 58 -13.09 2.64 -7.63
CA SER A 58 -14.36 3.37 -7.66
C SER A 58 -14.65 4.15 -6.37
N THR A 59 -13.76 4.11 -5.38
CA THR A 59 -13.90 4.90 -4.13
C THR A 59 -13.64 6.39 -4.37
N VAL A 60 -14.05 7.22 -3.41
CA VAL A 60 -13.75 8.67 -3.36
C VAL A 60 -12.90 8.95 -2.13
N ARG A 61 -11.96 9.89 -2.21
CA ARG A 61 -11.13 10.28 -1.06
C ARG A 61 -11.67 11.51 -0.33
N LEU A 62 -11.34 11.63 0.95
CA LEU A 62 -11.80 12.77 1.77
C LEU A 62 -11.16 14.11 1.35
N ASP A 63 -9.96 14.11 0.79
CA ASP A 63 -9.34 15.31 0.24
C ASP A 63 -10.09 15.85 -0.99
N GLU A 64 -10.61 14.95 -1.85
CA GLU A 64 -11.51 15.29 -2.97
C GLU A 64 -12.80 15.93 -2.45
N VAL A 65 -13.43 15.31 -1.43
CA VAL A 65 -14.63 15.87 -0.77
C VAL A 65 -14.37 17.26 -0.21
N ARG A 66 -13.24 17.43 0.48
CA ARG A 66 -12.82 18.71 1.05
C ARG A 66 -12.70 19.78 -0.03
N ALA A 67 -12.02 19.46 -1.13
CA ALA A 67 -11.82 20.39 -2.24
C ALA A 67 -13.14 20.75 -2.92
N ALA A 68 -13.98 19.76 -3.22
CA ALA A 68 -15.27 19.95 -3.91
C ALA A 68 -16.25 20.83 -3.11
N LEU A 69 -16.29 20.64 -1.80
CA LEU A 69 -17.23 21.34 -0.92
C LEU A 69 -16.67 22.65 -0.34
N GLY A 70 -15.37 22.93 -0.55
CA GLY A 70 -14.66 23.99 0.18
C GLY A 70 -14.70 23.77 1.69
N ALA A 71 -14.67 22.51 2.13
CA ALA A 71 -14.84 22.17 3.54
C ALA A 71 -13.59 22.53 4.35
N SER A 72 -13.82 23.00 5.57
CA SER A 72 -12.79 23.19 6.58
C SER A 72 -12.50 21.86 7.29
N VAL A 73 -11.24 21.62 7.66
CA VAL A 73 -10.86 20.45 8.46
C VAL A 73 -10.86 20.86 9.92
N LEU A 74 -11.73 20.25 10.72
CA LEU A 74 -11.80 20.48 12.15
C LEU A 74 -10.86 19.57 12.93
N CYS A 75 -10.67 18.35 12.43
CA CYS A 75 -9.83 17.30 13.00
C CYS A 75 -9.36 16.34 11.90
N GLY A 76 -8.26 15.62 12.11
CA GLY A 76 -7.63 14.68 11.20
C GLY A 76 -6.94 15.35 10.01
N GLY A 77 -6.51 16.61 10.15
CA GLY A 77 -5.90 17.37 9.05
C GLY A 77 -4.42 17.07 8.78
N GLY A 78 -3.72 16.46 9.77
CA GLY A 78 -2.30 16.17 9.72
C GLY A 78 -1.41 17.41 9.79
N LYS A 79 -0.67 17.58 10.90
CA LYS A 79 0.61 18.31 10.86
C LYS A 79 1.67 17.34 10.37
N VAL A 80 2.48 17.82 9.43
CA VAL A 80 3.70 17.19 8.93
C VAL A 80 4.51 16.68 10.12
N ASN A 81 4.76 15.36 10.19
CA ASN A 81 5.78 14.82 11.08
C ASN A 81 7.08 15.60 10.81
N GLY A 82 7.82 16.00 11.84
CA GLY A 82 9.02 16.88 11.76
C GLY A 82 10.19 16.39 10.88
N SER A 83 9.98 15.35 10.07
CA SER A 83 10.93 14.77 9.11
C SER A 83 10.73 15.25 7.66
N GLY A 84 9.83 16.19 7.38
CA GLY A 84 9.72 16.83 6.05
C GLY A 84 9.34 15.90 4.88
N LYS A 85 9.02 14.63 5.16
CA LYS A 85 8.44 13.70 4.19
C LYS A 85 6.92 13.65 4.36
N PRO A 86 6.14 13.62 3.26
CA PRO A 86 4.70 13.45 3.33
C PRO A 86 4.41 12.05 3.89
N GLY A 87 4.04 11.96 5.17
CA GLY A 87 3.26 10.82 5.65
C GLY A 87 1.90 10.82 4.96
N ALA A 88 1.25 9.66 4.86
CA ALA A 88 -0.12 9.57 4.35
C ALA A 88 -1.01 10.51 5.19
N SER A 89 -1.65 11.47 4.53
CA SER A 89 -2.56 12.38 5.23
C SER A 89 -3.75 11.56 5.73
N PRO A 90 -4.28 11.82 6.93
CA PRO A 90 -5.51 11.14 7.34
C PRO A 90 -6.69 11.45 6.40
N LEU A 91 -6.59 12.51 5.57
CA LEU A 91 -7.51 12.84 4.49
C LEU A 91 -7.36 11.95 3.24
N ASP A 92 -6.32 11.12 3.17
CA ASP A 92 -6.11 10.17 2.07
C ASP A 92 -7.03 8.95 2.18
N LYS A 93 -7.81 8.85 3.26
CA LYS A 93 -8.80 7.79 3.45
C LYS A 93 -9.87 7.82 2.36
N GLU A 94 -10.20 6.63 1.89
CA GLU A 94 -11.19 6.36 0.85
C GLU A 94 -12.51 5.91 1.46
N PHE A 95 -13.63 6.22 0.82
CA PHE A 95 -14.94 5.69 1.15
C PHE A 95 -15.67 5.28 -0.13
N SER A 96 -16.56 4.29 -0.03
CA SER A 96 -17.40 3.84 -1.13
C SER A 96 -18.86 4.25 -0.99
N ASP A 97 -19.25 4.73 0.19
CA ASP A 97 -20.65 4.93 0.54
C ASP A 97 -20.83 6.12 1.49
N ILE A 98 -22.04 6.67 1.51
CA ILE A 98 -22.41 7.85 2.28
C ILE A 98 -23.56 7.49 3.19
N ILE A 99 -23.39 7.71 4.50
CA ILE A 99 -24.44 7.52 5.50
C ILE A 99 -24.85 8.89 6.02
N VAL A 100 -26.13 9.24 5.83
CA VAL A 100 -26.72 10.42 6.47
C VAL A 100 -27.20 10.03 7.86
N ALA A 101 -26.48 10.49 8.89
CA ALA A 101 -26.78 10.16 10.27
C ALA A 101 -27.82 11.12 10.86
N SER A 102 -29.09 10.87 10.58
CA SER A 102 -30.24 11.55 11.20
C SER A 102 -30.77 10.83 12.45
N HIS A 103 -30.40 9.57 12.63
CA HIS A 103 -30.91 8.66 13.66
C HIS A 103 -30.24 8.85 15.03
N ARG A 104 -30.71 8.12 16.04
CA ARG A 104 -30.05 8.02 17.35
C ARG A 104 -28.65 7.41 17.18
N VAL A 105 -27.75 7.72 18.12
CA VAL A 105 -26.37 7.20 18.09
C VAL A 105 -26.34 5.68 18.09
N GLU A 106 -27.20 5.04 18.90
CA GLU A 106 -27.32 3.57 18.99
C GLU A 106 -27.60 2.94 17.61
N GLU A 107 -28.63 3.43 16.91
CA GLU A 107 -29.01 2.97 15.56
C GLU A 107 -27.89 3.19 14.53
N LEU A 108 -27.16 4.31 14.62
CA LEU A 108 -26.02 4.56 13.72
C LEU A 108 -24.88 3.56 13.95
N LEU A 109 -24.58 3.24 15.21
CA LEU A 109 -23.52 2.30 15.55
C LEU A 109 -23.89 0.88 15.11
N GLU A 110 -25.13 0.46 15.34
CA GLU A 110 -25.65 -0.83 14.85
C GLU A 110 -25.55 -0.93 13.32
N LEU A 111 -25.97 0.10 12.59
CA LEU A 111 -25.88 0.13 11.13
C LEU A 111 -24.43 0.00 10.64
N LEU A 112 -23.48 0.67 11.31
CA LEU A 112 -22.08 0.60 10.92
C LEU A 112 -21.45 -0.78 11.26
N ASP A 113 -21.87 -1.41 12.35
CA ASP A 113 -21.47 -2.77 12.71
C ASP A 113 -22.03 -3.81 11.73
N ASP A 114 -23.30 -3.70 11.32
CA ASP A 114 -23.91 -4.57 10.31
C ASP A 114 -23.18 -4.48 8.98
N ARG A 115 -22.79 -3.26 8.58
CA ARG A 115 -21.98 -3.04 7.38
C ARG A 115 -20.60 -3.67 7.50
N ALA A 116 -19.97 -3.53 8.66
CA ALA A 116 -18.67 -4.16 8.94
C ALA A 116 -18.78 -5.69 8.82
N ALA A 117 -19.82 -6.27 9.41
CA ALA A 117 -20.10 -7.70 9.36
C ALA A 117 -20.38 -8.20 7.93
N ALA A 118 -21.02 -7.38 7.10
CA ALA A 118 -21.23 -7.63 5.68
C ALA A 118 -19.97 -7.46 4.80
N GLY A 119 -18.83 -7.06 5.40
CA GLY A 119 -17.58 -6.82 4.68
C GLY A 119 -17.63 -5.60 3.74
N LEU A 120 -18.55 -4.67 3.98
CA LEU A 120 -18.68 -3.46 3.18
C LEU A 120 -17.54 -2.47 3.50
N PRO A 121 -17.10 -1.66 2.53
CA PRO A 121 -16.04 -0.69 2.78
C PRO A 121 -16.50 0.41 3.74
N PRO A 122 -15.55 1.10 4.39
CA PRO A 122 -15.86 2.20 5.29
C PRO A 122 -16.65 3.32 4.59
N ALA A 123 -17.58 3.94 5.34
CA ALA A 123 -18.45 4.99 4.84
C ALA A 123 -18.02 6.39 5.29
N LEU A 124 -18.44 7.41 4.54
CA LEU A 124 -18.45 8.80 4.99
C LEU A 124 -19.77 9.07 5.73
N VAL A 125 -19.68 9.45 7.00
CA VAL A 125 -20.86 9.83 7.78
C VAL A 125 -21.11 11.33 7.59
N ILE A 126 -22.32 11.70 7.19
CA ILE A 126 -22.77 13.09 7.04
C ILE A 126 -23.82 13.37 8.09
N THR A 127 -23.64 14.46 8.85
CA THR A 127 -24.60 14.91 9.85
C THR A 127 -24.61 16.42 9.95
N SER A 128 -25.67 17.00 10.51
CA SER A 128 -25.74 18.42 10.84
C SER A 128 -24.80 18.77 11.99
N GLN A 129 -24.30 20.01 12.01
CA GLN A 129 -23.31 20.47 13.00
C GLN A 129 -23.81 20.44 14.47
N ASP A 130 -25.13 20.48 14.69
CA ASP A 130 -25.77 20.37 16.01
C ASP A 130 -25.72 18.96 16.60
N ARG A 131 -25.51 17.93 15.78
CA ARG A 131 -25.34 16.53 16.20
C ARG A 131 -23.94 16.22 16.69
N GLN A 132 -23.51 16.95 17.72
CA GLN A 132 -22.19 16.77 18.35
C GLN A 132 -22.07 15.40 19.04
N ASP A 133 -23.19 14.82 19.45
CA ASP A 133 -23.31 13.46 20.00
C ASP A 133 -22.78 12.39 19.03
N ILE A 134 -23.09 12.51 17.73
CA ILE A 134 -22.61 11.57 16.70
C ILE A 134 -21.09 11.64 16.59
N VAL A 135 -20.51 12.84 16.52
CA VAL A 135 -19.05 13.01 16.39
C VAL A 135 -18.33 12.40 17.58
N LEU A 136 -18.80 12.71 18.81
CA LEU A 136 -18.20 12.19 20.04
C LEU A 136 -18.34 10.68 20.15
N ALA A 137 -19.50 10.12 19.78
CA ALA A 137 -19.72 8.68 19.79
C ALA A 137 -18.80 7.94 18.82
N LEU A 138 -18.66 8.43 17.58
CA LEU A 138 -17.77 7.82 16.59
C LEU A 138 -16.29 7.91 17.01
N VAL A 139 -15.88 9.03 17.61
CA VAL A 139 -14.53 9.17 18.18
C VAL A 139 -14.33 8.17 19.33
N ALA A 140 -15.29 8.05 20.25
CA ALA A 140 -15.22 7.08 21.35
C ALA A 140 -15.16 5.63 20.83
N ALA A 141 -15.95 5.31 19.82
CA ALA A 141 -15.97 4.01 19.18
C ALA A 141 -14.65 3.69 18.45
N GLN A 142 -13.99 4.69 17.86
CA GLN A 142 -12.66 4.51 17.27
C GLN A 142 -11.60 4.13 18.33
N VAL A 143 -11.72 4.64 19.55
CA VAL A 143 -10.77 4.40 20.65
C VAL A 143 -11.00 3.05 21.33
N SER A 144 -12.20 2.47 21.26
CA SER A 144 -12.62 1.30 22.06
C SER A 144 -12.11 -0.08 21.59
N GLN A 145 -11.10 -0.15 20.72
CA GLN A 145 -10.56 -1.36 20.04
C GLN A 145 -11.56 -2.13 19.14
N ARG A 146 -12.86 -2.02 19.38
CA ARG A 146 -13.96 -2.61 18.58
C ARG A 146 -14.34 -1.76 17.35
N GLY A 147 -13.35 -1.00 16.85
CA GLY A 147 -13.54 0.18 16.01
C GLY A 147 -14.54 0.04 14.87
N VAL A 148 -15.30 1.12 14.65
CA VAL A 148 -16.36 1.22 13.65
C VAL A 148 -15.77 1.68 12.31
N PRO A 149 -16.11 1.05 11.16
CA PRO A 149 -15.49 1.35 9.87
C PRO A 149 -16.03 2.66 9.28
N VAL A 150 -15.49 3.78 9.73
CA VAL A 150 -15.80 5.12 9.21
C VAL A 150 -14.54 5.77 8.63
N SER A 151 -14.65 6.29 7.41
CA SER A 151 -13.54 7.00 6.75
C SER A 151 -13.37 8.39 7.34
N GLY A 152 -14.48 9.08 7.59
CA GLY A 152 -14.53 10.43 8.16
C GLY A 152 -15.96 10.85 8.48
N VAL A 153 -16.10 12.02 9.12
CA VAL A 153 -17.38 12.69 9.35
C VAL A 153 -17.40 14.04 8.63
N LEU A 154 -18.49 14.35 7.93
CA LEU A 154 -18.74 15.64 7.32
C LEU A 154 -19.93 16.33 8.01
N LEU A 155 -19.65 17.48 8.62
CA LEU A 155 -20.62 18.35 9.25
C LEU A 155 -21.18 19.35 8.24
N THR A 156 -22.50 19.37 8.08
CA THR A 156 -23.19 20.30 7.19
C THR A 156 -23.80 21.47 7.96
N GLN A 157 -24.15 22.55 7.26
CA GLN A 157 -24.78 23.75 7.82
C GLN A 157 -23.95 24.46 8.90
N ALA A 158 -22.63 24.44 8.77
CA ALA A 158 -21.73 25.03 9.77
C ALA A 158 -21.83 26.57 9.92
N GLY A 159 -22.65 27.22 9.09
CA GLY A 159 -22.72 28.68 8.95
C GLY A 159 -24.07 29.34 9.25
N HIS A 160 -25.16 28.60 9.53
CA HIS A 160 -26.48 29.20 9.78
C HIS A 160 -27.01 28.89 11.19
N ALA A 161 -26.45 29.57 12.18
CA ALA A 161 -27.19 29.87 13.39
C ALA A 161 -27.78 31.29 13.25
N PRO A 162 -29.07 31.51 13.54
CA PRO A 162 -29.70 32.85 13.52
C PRO A 162 -29.00 33.90 14.41
N THR A 163 -28.04 33.49 15.24
CA THR A 163 -27.40 34.28 16.29
C THR A 163 -25.91 34.57 16.06
N GLY A 164 -25.35 34.28 14.88
CA GLY A 164 -23.96 34.65 14.53
C GLY A 164 -22.86 33.91 15.31
N LYS A 165 -23.21 32.93 16.15
CA LYS A 165 -22.25 32.06 16.86
C LYS A 165 -22.06 30.78 16.04
N ARG A 166 -20.81 30.43 15.70
CA ARG A 166 -20.48 29.15 15.06
C ARG A 166 -20.69 28.01 16.07
N TYR A 167 -21.65 27.13 15.82
CA TYR A 167 -22.05 26.03 16.72
C TYR A 167 -21.19 24.77 16.52
N MET A 168 -19.87 24.88 16.70
CA MET A 168 -19.17 23.83 17.43
C MET A 168 -18.90 24.42 18.80
N ARG A 169 -19.58 23.92 19.84
CA ARG A 169 -19.27 24.29 21.23
C ARG A 169 -17.76 24.05 21.41
N ASP A 170 -17.05 25.06 21.93
CA ASP A 170 -15.62 24.98 22.23
C ASP A 170 -15.23 23.70 22.99
N VAL A 171 -16.16 23.08 23.72
CA VAL A 171 -15.95 21.82 24.45
C VAL A 171 -15.65 20.64 23.52
N ALA A 172 -16.51 20.32 22.54
CA ALA A 172 -16.30 19.16 21.67
C ALA A 172 -15.06 19.34 20.79
N ALA A 173 -14.88 20.54 20.23
CA ALA A 173 -13.68 20.89 19.48
C ALA A 173 -12.41 20.83 20.34
N ARG A 174 -12.44 21.27 21.61
CA ARG A 174 -11.30 21.13 22.54
C ARG A 174 -11.00 19.68 22.88
N ILE A 175 -12.03 18.85 23.13
CA ILE A 175 -11.85 17.42 23.41
C ILE A 175 -11.19 16.75 22.20
N ILE A 176 -11.74 16.95 21.00
CA ILE A 176 -11.22 16.38 19.76
C ILE A 176 -9.79 16.87 19.48
N LYS A 177 -9.52 18.17 19.64
CA LYS A 177 -8.18 18.75 19.49
C LYS A 177 -7.20 18.23 20.55
N GLY A 178 -7.66 17.90 21.75
CA GLY A 178 -6.86 17.27 22.80
C GLY A 178 -6.44 15.83 22.46
N LEU A 179 -7.22 15.15 21.62
CA LEU A 179 -6.84 13.84 21.06
C LEU A 179 -5.83 13.99 19.91
N GLU A 180 -5.83 15.14 19.22
CA GLU A 180 -4.87 15.49 18.18
C GLU A 180 -3.59 16.11 18.76
N GLY A 181 -2.66 15.27 19.23
CA GLY A 181 -1.35 15.81 19.62
C GLY A 181 -0.43 14.88 20.40
N GLY A 182 -0.79 13.62 20.62
CA GLY A 182 0.06 12.65 21.31
C GLY A 182 0.34 12.94 22.80
N ALA A 183 -0.15 14.07 23.33
CA ALA A 183 -0.07 14.45 24.74
C ALA A 183 -1.17 13.79 25.61
N GLY A 184 -2.13 13.11 24.99
CA GLY A 184 -3.19 12.35 25.66
C GLY A 184 -2.95 10.83 25.62
N ALA A 185 -3.83 10.08 26.28
CA ALA A 185 -3.75 8.61 26.35
C ALA A 185 -3.93 7.88 25.00
N TYR A 186 -4.44 8.59 23.98
CA TYR A 186 -4.62 8.05 22.63
C TYR A 186 -3.43 8.39 21.73
N GLN A 187 -2.75 7.37 21.20
CA GLN A 187 -1.62 7.52 20.28
C GLN A 187 -1.97 7.18 18.81
N GLY A 188 -3.24 7.02 18.47
CA GLY A 188 -3.70 6.75 17.11
C GLY A 188 -3.97 8.03 16.30
N ALA A 189 -4.13 7.89 14.98
CA ALA A 189 -4.63 8.96 14.13
C ALA A 189 -6.14 9.13 14.33
N VAL A 190 -6.58 10.33 14.74
CA VAL A 190 -8.01 10.63 14.89
C VAL A 190 -8.69 10.63 13.53
N MET A 191 -9.90 10.07 13.46
CA MET A 191 -10.73 10.12 12.26
C MET A 191 -10.95 11.57 11.80
N PRO A 192 -10.81 11.87 10.49
CA PRO A 192 -11.05 13.22 9.98
C PRO A 192 -12.49 13.69 10.20
N VAL A 193 -12.62 14.94 10.66
CA VAL A 193 -13.88 15.65 10.77
C VAL A 193 -13.82 16.89 9.89
N LEU A 194 -14.63 16.92 8.84
CA LEU A 194 -14.77 18.01 7.89
C LEU A 194 -16.02 18.82 8.23
N SER A 195 -16.03 20.10 7.86
CA SER A 195 -17.16 21.00 8.10
C SER A 195 -17.38 21.94 6.93
N THR A 196 -18.61 22.05 6.47
CA THR A 196 -19.03 22.92 5.37
C THR A 196 -20.29 23.70 5.74
N ASP A 197 -20.39 24.93 5.23
CA ASP A 197 -21.56 25.79 5.45
C ASP A 197 -22.75 25.42 4.55
N ARG A 198 -22.55 24.50 3.59
CA ARG A 198 -23.58 24.05 2.64
C ARG A 198 -24.65 23.21 3.33
N HIS A 199 -25.87 23.24 2.77
CA HIS A 199 -26.96 22.38 3.22
C HIS A 199 -26.75 20.93 2.79
N ILE A 200 -27.36 19.99 3.52
CA ILE A 200 -27.16 18.56 3.28
C ILE A 200 -27.55 18.13 1.86
N LEU A 201 -28.60 18.71 1.27
CA LEU A 201 -29.01 18.41 -0.10
C LEU A 201 -27.96 18.85 -1.12
N ASP A 202 -27.38 20.04 -0.95
CA ASP A 202 -26.31 20.55 -1.83
C ASP A 202 -25.05 19.69 -1.71
N VAL A 203 -24.74 19.25 -0.49
CA VAL A 203 -23.61 18.35 -0.22
C VAL A 203 -23.82 17.02 -0.91
N LEU A 204 -24.99 16.38 -0.76
CA LEU A 204 -25.29 15.11 -1.42
C LEU A 204 -25.27 15.24 -2.95
N GLY A 205 -25.79 16.35 -3.50
CA GLY A 205 -25.73 16.65 -4.93
C GLY A 205 -24.29 16.78 -5.43
N ALA A 206 -23.46 17.55 -4.72
CA ALA A 206 -22.05 17.71 -5.05
C ALA A 206 -21.26 16.39 -4.95
N LEU A 207 -21.51 15.58 -3.93
CA LEU A 207 -20.86 14.28 -3.76
C LEU A 207 -21.29 13.27 -4.82
N ARG A 208 -22.55 13.27 -5.25
CA ARG A 208 -23.02 12.42 -6.35
C ARG A 208 -22.44 12.82 -7.70
N ALA A 209 -22.16 14.12 -7.89
CA ALA A 209 -21.52 14.62 -9.10
C ALA A 209 -19.99 14.35 -9.12
N GLN A 210 -19.38 14.09 -7.96
CA GLN A 210 -17.97 13.69 -7.89
C GLN A 210 -17.82 12.25 -8.39
N GLY A 211 -17.19 12.09 -9.55
CA GLY A 211 -16.75 10.78 -10.02
C GLY A 211 -15.52 10.31 -9.25
N SER A 212 -15.32 8.99 -9.16
CA SER A 212 -14.09 8.41 -8.64
C SER A 212 -12.90 8.80 -9.54
N ALA A 213 -11.94 9.56 -9.02
CA ALA A 213 -10.69 9.87 -9.75
C ALA A 213 -9.49 9.14 -9.15
N ILE A 214 -8.45 8.96 -9.98
CA ILE A 214 -7.13 8.50 -9.53
C ILE A 214 -6.20 9.72 -9.56
N LEU A 215 -6.17 10.47 -8.46
CA LEU A 215 -5.27 11.62 -8.32
C LEU A 215 -3.81 11.16 -8.21
N PRO A 216 -2.82 11.99 -8.59
CA PRO A 216 -1.39 11.68 -8.42
C PRO A 216 -0.99 11.35 -6.97
N SER A 217 -1.73 11.87 -5.99
CA SER A 217 -1.54 11.58 -4.57
C SER A 217 -2.14 10.25 -4.11
N SER A 218 -2.92 9.55 -4.95
CA SER A 218 -3.66 8.33 -4.57
C SER A 218 -2.77 7.10 -4.61
N SER A 219 -1.77 7.03 -3.73
CA SER A 219 -0.78 5.96 -3.69
C SER A 219 -1.40 4.57 -3.71
N ARG A 220 -2.46 4.34 -2.92
CA ARG A 220 -3.18 3.07 -2.83
C ARG A 220 -3.89 2.69 -4.14
N LYS A 221 -4.71 3.57 -4.71
CA LYS A 221 -5.36 3.35 -6.02
C LYS A 221 -4.35 3.14 -7.14
N ILE A 222 -3.26 3.92 -7.16
CA ILE A 222 -2.19 3.78 -8.15
C ILE A 222 -1.51 2.41 -8.04
N SER A 223 -1.21 1.96 -6.81
CA SER A 223 -0.65 0.63 -6.57
C SER A 223 -1.61 -0.47 -7.02
N GLN A 224 -2.91 -0.34 -6.72
CA GLN A 224 -3.91 -1.31 -7.17
C GLN A 224 -4.04 -1.34 -8.69
N CYS A 225 -4.01 -0.19 -9.37
CA CYS A 225 -4.01 -0.13 -10.83
C CYS A 225 -2.83 -0.90 -11.43
N LYS A 226 -1.63 -0.75 -10.84
CA LYS A 226 -0.44 -1.49 -11.28
C LYS A 226 -0.61 -3.00 -11.07
N VAL A 227 -1.13 -3.42 -9.91
CA VAL A 227 -1.40 -4.83 -9.61
C VAL A 227 -2.38 -5.42 -10.63
N LEU A 228 -3.50 -4.74 -10.89
CA LEU A 228 -4.50 -5.20 -11.84
C LEU A 228 -3.96 -5.25 -13.27
N PHE A 229 -3.17 -4.23 -13.67
CA PHE A 229 -2.51 -4.21 -14.97
C PHE A 229 -1.55 -5.40 -15.12
N GLU A 230 -0.67 -5.63 -14.14
CA GLU A 230 0.32 -6.72 -14.16
C GLU A 230 -0.33 -8.11 -14.15
N ARG A 231 -1.52 -8.27 -13.54
CA ARG A 231 -2.24 -9.55 -13.45
C ARG A 231 -3.13 -9.86 -14.65
N HIS A 232 -3.73 -8.85 -15.27
CA HIS A 232 -4.79 -9.04 -16.25
C HIS A 232 -4.45 -8.58 -17.67
N LEU A 233 -3.31 -7.92 -17.87
CA LEU A 233 -2.84 -7.51 -19.18
C LEU A 233 -1.50 -8.16 -19.52
N ASP A 234 -1.45 -8.77 -20.69
CA ASP A 234 -0.22 -9.22 -21.32
C ASP A 234 0.44 -8.04 -22.04
N ALA A 235 1.28 -7.32 -21.29
CA ALA A 235 2.02 -6.19 -21.83
C ALA A 235 3.01 -6.61 -22.94
N GLU A 236 3.51 -7.85 -22.94
CA GLU A 236 4.45 -8.31 -23.96
C GLU A 236 3.79 -8.39 -25.33
N GLU A 237 2.50 -8.77 -25.41
CA GLU A 237 1.76 -8.80 -26.68
C GLU A 237 1.76 -7.44 -27.38
N VAL A 238 1.51 -6.36 -26.63
CA VAL A 238 1.55 -4.98 -27.15
C VAL A 238 2.99 -4.56 -27.48
N MET A 239 3.95 -4.93 -26.63
CA MET A 239 5.36 -4.57 -26.83
C MET A 239 5.97 -5.27 -28.04
N VAL A 240 5.55 -6.49 -28.39
CA VAL A 240 5.98 -7.19 -29.61
C VAL A 240 5.55 -6.41 -30.85
N GLN A 241 4.30 -5.93 -30.90
CA GLN A 241 3.81 -5.12 -32.01
C GLN A 241 4.56 -3.78 -32.09
N LEU A 242 4.80 -3.13 -30.95
CA LEU A 242 5.56 -1.89 -30.89
C LEU A 242 7.03 -2.07 -31.34
N ARG A 243 7.69 -3.19 -30.97
CA ARG A 243 9.06 -3.53 -31.42
C ARG A 243 9.12 -3.88 -32.91
N ARG A 244 8.04 -4.38 -33.51
CA ARG A 244 7.95 -4.61 -34.96
C ARG A 244 7.76 -3.29 -35.72
N ALA A 245 7.01 -2.34 -35.13
CA ALA A 245 6.72 -1.04 -35.72
C ALA A 245 7.88 -0.03 -35.59
N LEU A 246 8.75 -0.19 -34.60
CA LEU A 246 9.88 0.72 -34.35
C LEU A 246 11.23 0.01 -34.62
N PRO A 247 12.20 0.67 -35.29
CA PRO A 247 13.55 0.13 -35.41
C PRO A 247 14.15 -0.07 -34.00
N HIS A 248 14.83 -1.21 -33.79
CA HIS A 248 15.39 -1.59 -32.49
C HIS A 248 16.22 -0.47 -31.87
N THR A 249 15.66 0.23 -30.88
CA THR A 249 16.41 1.19 -30.09
C THR A 249 17.34 0.44 -29.15
N THR A 250 18.65 0.64 -29.28
CA THR A 250 19.68 0.16 -28.34
C THR A 250 19.67 0.90 -27.00
N ALA A 251 18.82 1.93 -26.86
CA ALA A 251 18.69 2.71 -25.64
C ALA A 251 17.95 1.92 -24.55
N MET A 252 18.56 1.82 -23.37
CA MET A 252 17.96 1.26 -22.16
C MET A 252 17.60 2.40 -21.20
N THR A 253 16.35 2.81 -21.23
CA THR A 253 15.87 3.82 -20.27
C THR A 253 15.78 3.25 -18.85
N PRO A 254 15.84 4.10 -17.80
CA PRO A 254 15.70 3.65 -16.41
C PRO A 254 14.37 2.93 -16.14
N LYS A 255 13.30 3.38 -16.81
CA LYS A 255 11.97 2.75 -16.71
C LYS A 255 11.97 1.34 -17.28
N MET A 256 12.60 1.14 -18.45
CA MET A 256 12.74 -0.18 -19.05
C MET A 256 13.60 -1.11 -18.19
N PHE A 257 14.71 -0.61 -17.65
CA PHE A 257 15.58 -1.38 -16.78
C PHE A 257 14.84 -1.88 -15.53
N MET A 258 14.13 -0.99 -14.84
CA MET A 258 13.34 -1.35 -13.67
C MET A 258 12.19 -2.31 -14.00
N HIS A 259 11.54 -2.13 -15.15
CA HIS A 259 10.52 -3.08 -15.62
C HIS A 259 11.14 -4.46 -15.84
N ASN A 260 12.27 -4.56 -16.54
CA ASN A 260 12.95 -5.83 -16.79
C ASN A 260 13.34 -6.56 -15.51
N ILE A 261 13.83 -5.84 -14.48
CA ILE A 261 14.12 -6.43 -13.17
C ILE A 261 12.84 -7.01 -12.55
N LYS A 262 11.77 -6.21 -12.48
CA LYS A 262 10.49 -6.63 -11.90
C LYS A 262 9.89 -7.83 -12.62
N THR A 263 9.95 -7.85 -13.95
CA THR A 263 9.49 -8.97 -14.78
C THR A 263 10.30 -10.25 -14.50
N LYS A 264 11.61 -10.15 -14.27
CA LYS A 264 12.44 -11.29 -13.87
C LYS A 264 12.06 -11.80 -12.47
N CYS A 265 11.87 -10.89 -11.51
CA CYS A 265 11.44 -11.23 -10.16
C CYS A 265 10.08 -11.94 -10.15
N ALA A 266 9.09 -11.40 -10.88
CA ALA A 266 7.75 -12.00 -10.97
C ALA A 266 7.76 -13.41 -11.60
N LYS A 267 8.67 -13.70 -12.53
CA LYS A 267 8.83 -15.02 -13.15
C LYS A 267 9.44 -16.07 -12.21
N ASN A 268 10.24 -15.64 -11.23
CA ASN A 268 10.87 -16.52 -10.26
C ASN A 268 10.91 -15.86 -8.86
N PRO A 269 9.78 -15.78 -8.14
CA PRO A 269 9.69 -15.06 -6.88
C PRO A 269 10.58 -15.69 -5.80
N GLN A 270 11.67 -15.01 -5.48
CA GLN A 270 12.59 -15.41 -4.40
C GLN A 270 12.00 -15.05 -3.03
N HIS A 271 12.45 -15.73 -1.98
CA HIS A 271 12.06 -15.49 -0.60
C HIS A 271 13.01 -14.52 0.08
N ILE A 272 12.52 -13.33 0.42
CA ILE A 272 13.29 -12.26 1.02
C ILE A 272 12.86 -12.03 2.47
N VAL A 273 13.82 -12.07 3.39
CA VAL A 273 13.62 -11.70 4.79
C VAL A 273 13.94 -10.22 5.03
N LEU A 274 13.06 -9.55 5.78
CA LEU A 274 13.13 -8.13 6.12
C LEU A 274 13.19 -7.97 7.66
N PRO A 275 14.38 -7.75 8.24
CA PRO A 275 14.55 -7.72 9.70
C PRO A 275 13.88 -6.53 10.40
N GLU A 276 13.67 -5.42 9.71
CA GLU A 276 13.33 -4.12 10.32
C GLU A 276 11.83 -3.81 10.23
N SER A 277 10.99 -4.74 10.69
CA SER A 277 9.52 -4.68 10.58
C SER A 277 8.85 -3.53 11.33
N SER A 278 9.56 -2.85 12.24
CA SER A 278 9.09 -1.65 12.93
C SER A 278 9.18 -0.39 12.08
N ASP A 279 9.89 -0.42 10.94
CA ASP A 279 10.02 0.71 10.05
C ASP A 279 8.84 0.78 9.06
N PRO A 280 8.08 1.90 9.01
CA PRO A 280 6.94 2.05 8.11
C PRO A 280 7.29 1.87 6.61
N ARG A 281 8.53 2.19 6.20
CA ARG A 281 9.00 2.02 4.82
C ARG A 281 9.13 0.54 4.48
N ILE A 282 9.59 -0.28 5.42
CA ILE A 282 9.74 -1.73 5.27
C ILE A 282 8.37 -2.39 5.19
N LEU A 283 7.43 -2.01 6.06
CA LEU A 283 6.05 -2.51 6.02
C LEU A 283 5.36 -2.19 4.69
N ALA A 284 5.50 -0.96 4.20
CA ALA A 284 4.92 -0.55 2.93
C ALA A 284 5.55 -1.31 1.75
N ALA A 285 6.87 -1.51 1.76
CA ALA A 285 7.56 -2.29 0.74
C ALA A 285 7.16 -3.77 0.76
N ALA A 286 7.05 -4.38 1.94
CA ALA A 286 6.62 -5.77 2.11
C ALA A 286 5.21 -6.01 1.53
N ALA A 287 4.27 -5.10 1.83
CA ALA A 287 2.93 -5.12 1.28
C ALA A 287 2.93 -4.99 -0.25
N GLU A 288 3.66 -4.01 -0.80
CA GLU A 288 3.70 -3.80 -2.26
C GLU A 288 4.35 -4.98 -3.01
N VAL A 289 5.50 -5.45 -2.54
CA VAL A 289 6.27 -6.54 -3.18
C VAL A 289 5.45 -7.82 -3.21
N THR A 290 4.76 -8.13 -2.12
CA THR A 290 3.92 -9.33 -1.99
C THR A 290 2.66 -9.20 -2.84
N ALA A 291 1.96 -8.05 -2.79
CA ALA A 291 0.77 -7.81 -3.59
C ALA A 291 1.04 -7.91 -5.11
N ARG A 292 2.23 -7.49 -5.54
CA ARG A 292 2.67 -7.57 -6.94
C ARG A 292 3.32 -8.90 -7.32
N GLY A 293 3.44 -9.85 -6.39
CA GLY A 293 4.02 -11.17 -6.64
C GLY A 293 5.49 -11.13 -7.04
N LEU A 294 6.25 -10.12 -6.59
CA LEU A 294 7.66 -9.95 -6.96
C LEU A 294 8.59 -10.82 -6.11
N ALA A 295 8.21 -11.13 -4.87
CA ALA A 295 8.95 -11.96 -3.95
C ALA A 295 8.01 -12.54 -2.88
N ARG A 296 8.40 -13.65 -2.26
CA ARG A 296 7.81 -14.11 -0.99
C ARG A 296 8.49 -13.35 0.14
N VAL A 297 7.75 -12.73 1.05
CA VAL A 297 8.33 -11.86 2.08
C VAL A 297 8.09 -12.41 3.47
N THR A 298 9.16 -12.43 4.30
CA THR A 298 9.07 -12.63 5.74
C THR A 298 9.53 -11.38 6.48
N LEU A 299 8.70 -10.86 7.38
CA LEU A 299 9.05 -9.82 8.34
C LEU A 299 9.52 -10.45 9.66
N LEU A 300 10.57 -9.90 10.27
CA LEU A 300 11.01 -10.33 11.60
C LEU A 300 10.51 -9.38 12.70
N GLY A 301 9.87 -9.92 13.73
CA GLY A 301 9.43 -9.17 14.89
C GLY A 301 8.14 -9.71 15.51
N ASP A 302 7.70 -9.07 16.60
CA ASP A 302 6.47 -9.45 17.31
C ASP A 302 5.22 -9.30 16.42
N THR A 303 4.48 -10.40 16.29
CA THR A 303 3.34 -10.50 15.37
C THR A 303 2.24 -9.49 15.69
N ALA A 304 1.95 -9.26 16.98
CA ALA A 304 0.89 -8.34 17.39
C ALA A 304 1.25 -6.89 17.06
N ARG A 305 2.50 -6.47 17.33
CA ARG A 305 3.01 -5.13 17.03
C ARG A 305 3.07 -4.86 15.54
N VAL A 306 3.61 -5.78 14.75
CA VAL A 306 3.69 -5.64 13.28
C VAL A 306 2.30 -5.49 12.68
N THR A 307 1.35 -6.33 13.09
CA THR A 307 -0.04 -6.28 12.61
C THR A 307 -0.73 -4.98 13.01
N ALA A 308 -0.52 -4.51 14.24
CA ALA A 308 -1.08 -3.24 14.72
C ALA A 308 -0.54 -2.04 13.93
N GLU A 309 0.77 -1.98 13.67
CA GLU A 309 1.38 -0.89 12.89
C GLU A 309 0.92 -0.93 11.42
N ALA A 310 0.85 -2.10 10.79
CA ALA A 310 0.30 -2.23 9.45
C ALA A 310 -1.15 -1.74 9.36
N LYS A 311 -1.99 -2.08 10.36
CA LYS A 311 -3.38 -1.59 10.44
C LYS A 311 -3.46 -0.07 10.58
N LYS A 312 -2.59 0.54 11.39
CA LYS A 312 -2.50 2.01 11.52
C LYS A 312 -2.14 2.69 10.20
N LEU A 313 -1.24 2.07 9.43
CA LEU A 313 -0.80 2.56 8.12
C LEU A 313 -1.78 2.22 6.97
N GLY A 314 -2.84 1.46 7.25
CA GLY A 314 -3.79 1.02 6.22
C GLY A 314 -3.19 0.05 5.19
N LEU A 315 -2.13 -0.67 5.58
CA LEU A 315 -1.43 -1.64 4.74
C LEU A 315 -2.07 -3.02 4.87
N ASP A 316 -2.18 -3.72 3.74
CA ASP A 316 -2.57 -5.13 3.71
C ASP A 316 -1.31 -6.00 3.68
N LEU A 317 -1.14 -6.83 4.71
CA LEU A 317 -0.03 -7.78 4.83
C LEU A 317 -0.44 -9.21 4.42
N ALA A 318 -1.57 -9.39 3.73
CA ALA A 318 -1.96 -10.68 3.20
C ALA A 318 -0.84 -11.32 2.37
N GLY A 319 -0.45 -12.54 2.74
CA GLY A 319 0.64 -13.30 2.09
C GLY A 319 2.05 -12.98 2.60
N VAL A 320 2.21 -12.03 3.54
CA VAL A 320 3.49 -11.75 4.22
C VAL A 320 3.58 -12.62 5.47
N ALA A 321 4.66 -13.40 5.60
CA ALA A 321 4.94 -14.16 6.82
C ALA A 321 5.54 -13.24 7.89
N ILE A 322 5.19 -13.45 9.16
CA ILE A 322 5.79 -12.74 10.29
C ILE A 322 6.38 -13.79 11.23
N VAL A 323 7.66 -13.63 11.58
CA VAL A 323 8.38 -14.55 12.47
C VAL A 323 8.98 -13.73 13.60
N ASP A 324 8.70 -14.11 14.85
CA ASP A 324 9.34 -13.51 16.01
C ASP A 324 10.54 -14.37 16.45
N PRO A 325 11.78 -13.84 16.36
CA PRO A 325 12.97 -14.55 16.82
C PRO A 325 12.89 -15.02 18.28
N LEU A 326 12.18 -14.29 19.16
CA LEU A 326 12.09 -14.62 20.58
C LEU A 326 11.27 -15.87 20.87
N THR A 327 10.36 -16.25 19.96
CA THR A 327 9.42 -17.37 20.12
C THR A 327 9.56 -18.42 19.02
N SER A 328 10.55 -18.28 18.14
CA SER A 328 10.73 -19.17 17.00
C SER A 328 11.40 -20.48 17.39
N ASP A 329 10.78 -21.60 17.03
CA ASP A 329 11.37 -22.94 17.18
C ASP A 329 12.65 -23.15 16.34
N ALA A 330 12.93 -22.26 15.38
CA ALA A 330 14.11 -22.34 14.53
C ALA A 330 15.40 -21.90 15.22
N VAL A 331 15.31 -21.23 16.39
CA VAL A 331 16.47 -20.67 17.11
C VAL A 331 17.51 -21.75 17.41
N GLU A 332 17.12 -22.91 17.91
CA GLU A 332 18.06 -24.00 18.23
C GLU A 332 18.80 -24.52 16.99
N ARG A 333 18.09 -24.66 15.87
CA ARG A 333 18.67 -25.07 14.59
C ARG A 333 19.68 -24.04 14.09
N TYR A 334 19.31 -22.76 14.13
CA TYR A 334 20.15 -21.66 13.70
C TYR A 334 21.37 -21.48 14.62
N ALA A 335 21.20 -21.59 15.94
CA ALA A 335 22.30 -21.54 16.89
C ALA A 335 23.31 -22.67 16.63
N GLY A 336 22.84 -23.90 16.40
CA GLY A 336 23.70 -25.03 16.03
C GLY A 336 24.49 -24.78 14.74
N ALA A 337 23.83 -24.29 13.70
CA ALA A 337 24.49 -23.94 12.43
C ALA A 337 25.49 -22.78 12.60
N LEU A 338 25.19 -21.79 13.44
CA LEU A 338 26.08 -20.66 13.74
C LEU A 338 27.33 -21.12 14.49
N VAL A 339 27.20 -22.02 15.47
CA VAL A 339 28.35 -22.64 16.17
C VAL A 339 29.27 -23.33 15.17
N GLU A 340 28.74 -24.14 14.26
CA GLU A 340 29.57 -24.82 13.26
C GLU A 340 30.24 -23.83 12.30
N ALA A 341 29.52 -22.80 11.84
CA ALA A 341 30.08 -21.76 10.97
C ALA A 341 31.22 -20.96 11.66
N ARG A 342 31.15 -20.83 12.99
CA ARG A 342 32.04 -20.00 13.83
C ARG A 342 32.96 -20.83 14.74
N LYS A 343 33.06 -22.13 14.54
CA LYS A 343 33.81 -23.07 15.38
C LYS A 343 35.28 -22.67 15.57
N SER A 344 35.92 -22.18 14.51
CA SER A 344 37.30 -21.70 14.54
C SER A 344 37.53 -20.44 15.38
N LYS A 345 36.45 -19.78 15.82
CA LYS A 345 36.47 -18.59 16.66
C LYS A 345 35.99 -18.87 18.09
N GLY A 346 35.74 -20.13 18.43
CA GLY A 346 35.39 -20.55 19.80
C GLY A 346 34.01 -20.11 20.27
N LEU A 347 33.05 -19.89 19.35
CA LEU A 347 31.68 -19.51 19.70
C LEU A 347 30.99 -20.66 20.44
N THR A 348 30.49 -20.42 21.65
CA THR A 348 29.76 -21.43 22.43
C THR A 348 28.31 -21.52 21.99
N ARG A 349 27.63 -22.63 22.34
CA ARG A 349 26.20 -22.81 22.05
C ARG A 349 25.33 -21.73 22.68
N ASP A 350 25.59 -21.38 23.95
CA ASP A 350 24.82 -20.36 24.67
C ASP A 350 24.99 -18.98 24.03
N GLN A 351 26.22 -18.63 23.60
CA GLN A 351 26.49 -17.38 22.87
C GLN A 351 25.79 -17.36 21.51
N ALA A 352 25.81 -18.48 20.78
CA ALA A 352 25.14 -18.57 19.49
C ALA A 352 23.61 -18.47 19.64
N HIS A 353 23.05 -19.12 20.66
CA HIS A 353 21.63 -19.03 20.97
C HIS A 353 21.23 -17.60 21.31
N ASP A 354 21.96 -16.94 22.22
CA ASP A 354 21.73 -15.54 22.58
C ASP A 354 21.82 -14.61 21.36
N GLN A 355 22.84 -14.80 20.52
CA GLN A 355 23.04 -13.99 19.33
C GLN A 355 21.92 -14.18 18.30
N VAL A 356 21.50 -15.41 18.02
CA VAL A 356 20.40 -15.69 17.09
C VAL A 356 19.07 -15.13 17.63
N THR A 357 18.86 -15.20 18.94
CA THR A 357 17.60 -14.76 19.58
C THR A 357 17.48 -13.23 19.59
N HIS A 358 18.56 -12.52 19.90
CA HIS A 358 18.52 -11.09 20.19
C HIS A 358 19.07 -10.18 19.07
N ASP A 359 19.89 -10.72 18.15
CA ASP A 359 20.34 -9.97 16.97
C ASP A 359 19.47 -10.32 15.75
N ILE A 360 18.54 -9.42 15.43
CA ILE A 360 17.57 -9.61 14.35
C ILE A 360 18.22 -9.76 12.97
N ASN A 361 19.38 -9.13 12.75
CA ASN A 361 20.14 -9.30 11.51
C ASN A 361 20.83 -10.67 11.49
N MET A 362 21.32 -11.16 12.63
CA MET A 362 21.87 -12.52 12.71
C MET A 362 20.78 -13.56 12.44
N PHE A 363 19.59 -13.42 13.02
CA PHE A 363 18.46 -14.31 12.72
C PHE A 363 18.14 -14.34 11.22
N GLY A 364 18.02 -13.16 10.60
CA GLY A 364 17.78 -13.05 9.15
C GLY A 364 18.88 -13.68 8.29
N VAL A 365 20.16 -13.50 8.67
CA VAL A 365 21.29 -14.15 8.00
C VAL A 365 21.23 -15.68 8.16
N MET A 366 20.86 -16.19 9.34
CA MET A 366 20.74 -17.61 9.57
C MET A 366 19.58 -18.24 8.80
N MET A 367 18.45 -17.54 8.61
CA MET A 367 17.40 -17.98 7.70
C MET A 367 17.94 -18.22 6.28
N VAL A 368 18.78 -17.31 5.78
CA VAL A 368 19.41 -17.47 4.46
C VAL A 368 20.41 -18.62 4.46
N ALA A 369 21.27 -18.69 5.48
CA ALA A 369 22.30 -19.72 5.59
C ALA A 369 21.72 -21.15 5.70
N CYS A 370 20.56 -21.29 6.32
CA CYS A 370 19.86 -22.57 6.49
C CYS A 370 18.86 -22.89 5.38
N GLY A 371 18.71 -22.02 4.37
CA GLY A 371 17.83 -22.24 3.22
C GLY A 371 16.34 -21.95 3.47
N ASP A 372 16.00 -21.27 4.57
CA ASP A 372 14.64 -20.83 4.88
C ASP A 372 14.29 -19.48 4.22
N ALA A 373 15.28 -18.80 3.62
CA ALA A 373 15.13 -17.63 2.76
C ALA A 373 16.21 -17.62 1.67
N ASP A 374 15.94 -16.97 0.55
CA ASP A 374 16.87 -16.83 -0.59
C ASP A 374 17.73 -15.55 -0.48
N GLY A 375 17.31 -14.58 0.34
CA GLY A 375 18.06 -13.35 0.58
C GLY A 375 17.51 -12.50 1.71
N MET A 376 18.27 -11.48 2.11
CA MET A 376 17.92 -10.54 3.19
C MET A 376 18.11 -9.09 2.73
N VAL A 377 17.21 -8.20 3.15
CA VAL A 377 17.37 -6.73 2.99
C VAL A 377 17.18 -6.05 4.34
N SER A 378 18.21 -5.31 4.78
CA SER A 378 18.26 -4.56 6.04
C SER A 378 19.02 -3.23 5.85
N GLY A 379 19.09 -2.40 6.88
CA GLY A 379 19.84 -1.14 6.87
C GLY A 379 18.97 0.13 6.87
N ALA A 380 17.65 0.00 7.00
CA ALA A 380 16.75 1.13 7.19
C ALA A 380 16.86 1.71 8.61
N MET A 381 17.12 0.85 9.59
CA MET A 381 17.27 1.17 11.03
C MET A 381 18.66 0.80 11.57
N HIS A 382 19.36 -0.13 10.93
CA HIS A 382 20.70 -0.58 11.32
C HIS A 382 21.80 0.08 10.48
N THR A 383 23.01 0.14 11.03
CA THR A 383 24.19 0.59 10.28
C THR A 383 24.59 -0.44 9.22
N THR A 384 25.26 0.02 8.16
CA THR A 384 25.84 -0.86 7.13
C THR A 384 26.73 -1.94 7.76
N ALA A 385 27.53 -1.57 8.77
CA ALA A 385 28.39 -2.51 9.49
C ALA A 385 27.58 -3.56 10.27
N ALA A 386 26.47 -3.19 10.90
CA ALA A 386 25.60 -4.13 11.62
C ALA A 386 24.89 -5.11 10.66
N THR A 387 24.68 -4.71 9.41
CA THR A 387 24.06 -5.57 8.38
C THR A 387 25.09 -6.51 7.72
N ILE A 388 26.26 -5.99 7.33
CA ILE A 388 27.27 -6.77 6.59
C ILE A 388 28.03 -7.74 7.50
N ARG A 389 28.31 -7.35 8.75
CA ARG A 389 29.09 -8.19 9.68
C ARG A 389 28.51 -9.60 9.88
N PRO A 390 27.22 -9.81 10.21
CA PRO A 390 26.68 -11.15 10.36
C PRO A 390 26.73 -11.94 9.05
N ALA A 391 26.41 -11.30 7.91
CA ALA A 391 26.49 -11.93 6.59
C ALA A 391 27.92 -12.44 6.27
N MET A 392 28.95 -11.65 6.57
CA MET A 392 30.35 -12.04 6.37
C MET A 392 30.83 -13.11 7.37
N GLN A 393 30.24 -13.15 8.57
CA GLN A 393 30.56 -14.18 9.55
C GLN A 393 30.04 -15.57 9.15
N VAL A 394 28.87 -15.61 8.50
CA VAL A 394 28.14 -16.85 8.22
C VAL A 394 28.21 -17.25 6.74
N LEU A 395 27.71 -16.40 5.84
CA LEU A 395 27.55 -16.73 4.41
C LEU A 395 28.90 -16.77 3.68
N LYS A 396 29.77 -15.78 3.98
CA LYS A 396 31.07 -15.55 3.33
C LYS A 396 30.94 -15.34 1.81
N ALA A 397 31.99 -14.84 1.18
CA ALA A 397 32.04 -14.72 -0.28
C ALA A 397 32.67 -15.97 -0.90
N ALA A 398 32.07 -16.46 -1.99
CA ALA A 398 32.55 -17.65 -2.69
C ALA A 398 33.86 -17.33 -3.43
N GLY A 399 34.97 -17.93 -3.00
CA GLY A 399 36.26 -17.86 -3.69
C GLY A 399 37.01 -16.52 -3.62
N ASN A 400 36.46 -15.48 -2.98
CA ASN A 400 37.12 -14.19 -2.77
C ASN A 400 36.84 -13.70 -1.34
N PRO A 401 37.85 -13.23 -0.57
CA PRO A 401 37.61 -12.68 0.77
C PRO A 401 36.89 -11.32 0.76
N VAL A 402 36.84 -10.62 -0.37
CA VAL A 402 36.30 -9.25 -0.47
C VAL A 402 34.91 -9.25 -1.11
N VAL A 403 34.01 -8.47 -0.52
CA VAL A 403 32.72 -8.10 -1.11
C VAL A 403 32.81 -6.66 -1.60
N SER A 404 32.19 -6.35 -2.75
CA SER A 404 32.14 -5.00 -3.31
C SER A 404 30.71 -4.55 -3.47
N SER A 405 30.45 -3.26 -3.25
CA SER A 405 29.17 -2.64 -3.60
C SER A 405 29.16 -2.24 -5.07
N VAL A 406 27.98 -2.16 -5.67
CA VAL A 406 27.81 -1.58 -7.01
C VAL A 406 26.63 -0.62 -7.01
N PHE A 407 26.72 0.44 -7.82
CA PHE A 407 25.62 1.34 -8.12
C PHE A 407 25.22 1.21 -9.59
N PHE A 408 23.92 1.08 -9.85
CA PHE A 408 23.36 1.20 -11.19
C PHE A 408 23.09 2.67 -11.49
N MET A 409 23.93 3.27 -12.34
CA MET A 409 23.79 4.65 -12.80
C MET A 409 22.79 4.69 -13.96
N CYS A 410 21.57 5.15 -13.68
CA CYS A 410 20.46 5.17 -14.63
C CYS A 410 20.40 6.50 -15.41
N LEU A 411 21.11 6.59 -16.54
CA LEU A 411 21.04 7.73 -17.46
C LEU A 411 19.78 7.65 -18.34
N PRO A 412 19.36 8.73 -19.02
CA PRO A 412 18.12 8.75 -19.81
C PRO A 412 17.99 7.61 -20.83
N ASP A 413 19.10 7.19 -21.44
CA ASP A 413 19.17 6.24 -22.55
C ASP A 413 20.03 5.00 -22.26
N LYS A 414 20.66 4.89 -21.08
CA LYS A 414 21.49 3.73 -20.71
C LYS A 414 21.65 3.56 -19.21
N VAL A 415 22.03 2.35 -18.79
CA VAL A 415 22.37 2.03 -17.40
C VAL A 415 23.84 1.59 -17.34
N LEU A 416 24.62 2.24 -16.48
CA LEU A 416 26.03 1.88 -16.21
C LEU A 416 26.15 1.25 -14.82
N VAL A 417 27.20 0.47 -14.59
CA VAL A 417 27.51 -0.13 -13.28
C VAL A 417 28.80 0.48 -12.76
N TYR A 418 28.74 1.13 -11.60
CA TYR A 418 29.91 1.66 -10.91
C TYR A 418 30.20 0.75 -9.73
N GLY A 419 31.40 0.17 -9.70
CA GLY A 419 31.83 -0.76 -8.67
C GLY A 419 32.62 -0.08 -7.56
N ASP A 420 32.47 -0.63 -6.37
CA ASP A 420 33.15 -0.28 -5.13
C ASP A 420 33.02 1.20 -4.73
N CYS A 421 31.80 1.60 -4.36
CA CYS A 421 31.49 3.00 -4.02
C CYS A 421 30.91 3.18 -2.61
N ALA A 422 30.86 2.13 -1.79
CA ALA A 422 30.22 2.17 -0.46
C ALA A 422 30.69 1.13 0.57
N VAL A 423 31.51 0.13 0.21
CA VAL A 423 31.95 -0.94 1.14
C VAL A 423 33.32 -0.62 1.72
#